data_AF-A0A197JZZ1-F1
#
_entry.id   AF-A0A197JZZ1-F1
#
_cell.length_a   1.000
_cell.length_b   1.000
_cell.length_c   1.000
_cell.angle_alpha   90.00
_cell.angle_beta   90.00
_cell.angle_gamma   90.00
#
_symmetry.space_group_name_H-M   'P 1'
#
loop_
_entity.id
_entity.type
_entity.pdbx_description
1 polymer ?
#
loop_
_entity_poly.entity_id
_entity_poly.type
_entity_poly.pdbx_seq_one_letter_code
_entity_poly.pdbx_strand_id
1 'polypeptide(L)'
;MQIKHDLQPTSLDKPDTKRARISKEDATLRKRAPLRPQTLPTDIYVTTSSSYKGQLARAKKLLVEDGQPFIVLHAIGAAIERAIGLAMGINIACSGQVRCHTETATVDLVDDIIPVDTEKDFDTNTRQTSAVHIRIEMLLPMPGTQREQDYFASLQGNRRRR
;
A
#
# COMPACT_ATOMS: atom_id res chain seq x y z
N MET A 1 55.42 21.01 -23.28
CA MET A 1 54.29 21.52 -22.47
C MET A 1 53.01 21.04 -23.16
N GLN A 2 52.53 19.85 -22.80
CA GLN A 2 51.45 19.16 -23.51
C GLN A 2 50.27 19.05 -22.54
N ILE A 3 49.23 19.82 -22.82
CA ILE A 3 48.01 19.90 -22.03
C ILE A 3 47.22 18.62 -22.32
N LYS A 4 47.15 17.70 -21.34
CA LYS A 4 46.22 16.58 -21.38
C LYS A 4 44.82 17.15 -21.13
N HIS A 5 43.97 17.13 -22.14
CA HIS A 5 42.54 17.36 -21.97
C HIS A 5 41.94 16.12 -21.30
N ASP A 6 41.49 16.28 -20.05
CA ASP A 6 40.62 15.31 -19.38
C ASP A 6 39.29 15.25 -20.13
N LEU A 7 39.04 14.11 -20.78
CA LEU A 7 37.71 13.75 -21.28
C LEU A 7 36.83 13.42 -20.08
N GLN A 8 35.88 14.30 -19.76
CA GLN A 8 34.77 13.94 -18.89
C GLN A 8 33.88 12.90 -19.59
N PRO A 9 33.44 11.84 -18.91
CA PRO A 9 32.58 10.84 -19.51
C PRO A 9 31.22 11.46 -19.88
N THR A 10 30.91 11.43 -21.16
CA THR A 10 29.64 11.83 -21.75
C THR A 10 28.50 10.97 -21.18
N SER A 11 27.38 11.61 -20.86
CA SER A 11 26.21 11.10 -20.13
C SER A 11 25.37 10.03 -20.85
N LEU A 12 25.99 9.08 -21.57
CA LEU A 12 25.30 8.07 -22.38
C LEU A 12 25.39 6.63 -21.87
N ASP A 13 26.03 6.37 -20.74
CA ASP A 13 26.02 5.04 -20.09
C ASP A 13 24.93 4.93 -19.02
N LYS A 14 23.67 5.21 -19.39
CA LYS A 14 22.55 4.64 -18.67
C LYS A 14 22.08 3.44 -19.48
N PRO A 15 22.16 2.19 -18.97
CA PRO A 15 21.48 1.11 -19.65
C PRO A 15 20.01 1.49 -19.73
N ASP A 16 19.55 1.73 -20.95
CA ASP A 16 18.15 1.89 -21.29
C ASP A 16 17.47 0.60 -20.82
N THR A 17 16.91 0.61 -19.60
CA THR A 17 16.13 -0.50 -19.02
C THR A 17 14.81 -0.62 -19.79
N LYS A 18 14.91 -0.85 -21.09
CA LYS A 18 13.86 -1.48 -21.88
C LYS A 18 13.63 -2.81 -21.21
N ARG A 19 12.45 -2.98 -20.63
CA ARG A 19 11.94 -4.27 -20.15
C ARG A 19 12.08 -5.24 -21.30
N ALA A 20 13.16 -6.03 -21.32
CA ALA A 20 13.35 -7.08 -22.31
C ALA A 20 12.10 -7.95 -22.22
N ARG A 21 11.34 -8.04 -23.31
CA ARG A 21 10.21 -8.95 -23.38
C ARG A 21 10.80 -10.35 -23.38
N ILE A 22 10.84 -10.97 -22.21
CA ILE A 22 11.24 -12.36 -22.05
C ILE A 22 10.23 -13.20 -22.84
N SER A 23 10.71 -13.89 -23.87
CA SER A 23 9.90 -14.82 -24.63
C SER A 23 9.51 -15.99 -23.73
N LYS A 24 8.31 -16.56 -23.93
CA LYS A 24 7.90 -17.73 -23.14
C LYS A 24 8.67 -18.99 -23.52
N GLU A 25 9.24 -19.04 -24.73
CA GLU A 25 10.11 -20.15 -25.16
C GLU A 25 11.45 -20.17 -24.42
N ASP A 26 11.97 -19.03 -23.96
CA ASP A 26 13.30 -18.96 -23.32
C ASP A 26 13.24 -19.04 -21.79
N ALA A 27 12.24 -18.42 -21.16
CA ALA A 27 12.10 -18.42 -19.71
C ALA A 27 10.66 -18.15 -19.24
N THR A 28 10.35 -18.63 -18.04
CA THR A 28 9.08 -18.37 -17.35
C THR A 28 9.28 -17.35 -16.23
N LEU A 29 8.38 -16.36 -16.15
CA LEU A 29 8.41 -15.34 -15.10
C LEU A 29 7.46 -15.72 -13.97
N ARG A 30 7.99 -15.90 -12.76
CA ARG A 30 7.21 -16.16 -11.54
C ARG A 30 7.25 -14.94 -10.63
N LYS A 31 6.10 -14.30 -10.41
CA LYS A 31 6.00 -13.11 -9.56
C LYS A 31 6.06 -13.48 -8.08
N ARG A 32 6.94 -12.86 -7.30
CA ARG A 32 6.95 -13.04 -5.83
C ARG A 32 5.90 -12.15 -5.17
N ALA A 33 5.49 -12.53 -3.96
CA ALA A 33 4.70 -11.63 -3.13
C ALA A 33 5.56 -10.41 -2.74
N PRO A 34 4.99 -9.20 -2.68
CA PRO A 34 5.70 -8.02 -2.21
C PRO A 34 6.26 -8.26 -0.81
N LEU A 35 7.53 -7.89 -0.58
CA LEU A 35 8.08 -7.83 0.76
C LEU A 35 7.38 -6.69 1.50
N ARG A 36 6.88 -6.96 2.70
CA ARG A 36 6.14 -5.97 3.50
C ARG A 36 6.48 -6.10 4.98
N PRO A 37 6.34 -5.01 5.76
CA PRO A 37 6.46 -5.06 7.21
C PRO A 37 5.37 -5.95 7.82
N GLN A 38 5.48 -6.18 9.13
CA GLN A 38 4.49 -6.96 9.87
C GLN A 38 3.10 -6.35 9.72
N THR A 39 2.13 -7.20 9.34
CA THR A 39 0.72 -6.80 9.22
C THR A 39 0.16 -6.43 10.59
N LEU A 40 -0.36 -5.21 10.73
CA LEU A 40 -1.07 -4.80 11.93
C LEU A 40 -2.53 -5.29 11.88
N PRO A 41 -3.20 -5.44 13.05
CA PRO A 41 -4.63 -5.81 13.09
C PRO A 41 -5.54 -4.82 12.35
N THR A 42 -5.14 -3.55 12.29
CA THR A 42 -5.84 -2.44 11.62
C THR A 42 -5.64 -2.40 10.10
N ASP A 43 -4.74 -3.23 9.56
CA ASP A 43 -4.38 -3.19 8.15
C ASP A 43 -5.31 -4.05 7.32
N ILE A 44 -5.74 -3.51 6.19
CA ILE A 44 -6.55 -4.20 5.19
C ILE A 44 -5.83 -4.11 3.85
N TYR A 45 -5.33 -5.25 3.39
CA TYR A 45 -4.72 -5.35 2.08
C TYR A 45 -5.77 -5.60 1.01
N VAL A 46 -5.85 -4.68 0.06
CA VAL A 46 -6.79 -4.74 -1.06
C VAL A 46 -6.10 -5.38 -2.25
N THR A 47 -6.68 -6.47 -2.75
CA THR A 47 -6.27 -7.14 -3.98
C THR A 47 -7.40 -7.10 -5.01
N THR A 48 -7.08 -7.29 -6.28
CA THR A 48 -8.09 -7.33 -7.35
C THR A 48 -9.09 -8.49 -7.19
N SER A 49 -8.67 -9.60 -6.57
CA SER A 49 -9.49 -10.80 -6.34
C SER A 49 -10.26 -10.81 -5.02
N SER A 50 -9.91 -9.93 -4.08
CA SER A 50 -10.55 -9.88 -2.76
C SER A 50 -12.04 -9.52 -2.84
N SER A 51 -12.89 -10.09 -1.98
CA SER A 51 -14.33 -9.77 -1.96
C SER A 51 -14.59 -8.36 -1.43
N TYR A 52 -15.25 -7.52 -2.23
CA TYR A 52 -15.57 -6.13 -1.86
C TYR A 52 -16.45 -6.08 -0.61
N LYS A 53 -17.54 -6.87 -0.61
CA LYS A 53 -18.49 -6.93 0.52
C LYS A 53 -17.80 -7.43 1.78
N GLY A 54 -16.89 -8.42 1.65
CA GLY A 54 -16.13 -8.94 2.79
C GLY A 54 -15.18 -7.89 3.39
N GLN A 55 -14.50 -7.12 2.56
CA GLN A 55 -13.62 -6.04 3.02
C GLN A 55 -14.38 -4.89 3.66
N LEU A 56 -15.54 -4.52 3.09
CA LEU A 56 -16.39 -3.47 3.65
C LEU A 56 -16.95 -3.90 5.02
N ALA A 57 -17.40 -5.15 5.15
CA ALA A 57 -17.85 -5.70 6.43
C ALA A 57 -16.72 -5.72 7.47
N ARG A 58 -15.51 -6.14 7.07
CA ARG A 58 -14.32 -6.12 7.95
C ARG A 58 -13.97 -4.70 8.39
N ALA A 59 -13.96 -3.74 7.47
CA ALA A 59 -13.67 -2.34 7.77
C ALA A 59 -14.69 -1.76 8.77
N LYS A 60 -15.98 -2.04 8.55
CA LYS A 60 -17.05 -1.63 9.47
C LYS A 60 -16.88 -2.25 10.85
N LYS A 61 -16.60 -3.55 10.92
CA LYS A 61 -16.34 -4.24 12.17
C LYS A 61 -15.19 -3.57 12.94
N LEU A 62 -14.04 -3.39 12.29
CA LEU A 62 -12.87 -2.79 12.94
C LEU A 62 -13.13 -1.36 13.45
N LEU A 63 -13.79 -0.52 12.64
CA LEU A 63 -14.05 0.87 13.01
C LEU A 63 -15.18 1.05 14.02
N VAL A 64 -16.26 0.28 13.89
CA VAL A 64 -17.50 0.50 14.64
C VAL A 64 -17.65 -0.47 15.80
N GLU A 65 -17.49 -1.78 15.57
CA GLU A 65 -17.70 -2.80 16.60
C GLU A 65 -16.48 -2.91 17.52
N ASP A 66 -15.28 -3.01 16.93
CA ASP A 66 -14.03 -3.14 17.68
C ASP A 66 -13.50 -1.77 18.16
N GLY A 67 -14.09 -0.67 17.68
CA GLY A 67 -13.76 0.70 18.09
C GLY A 67 -12.32 1.13 17.79
N GLN A 68 -11.67 0.53 16.78
CA GLN A 68 -10.30 0.86 16.43
C GLN A 68 -10.15 2.34 16.09
N PRO A 69 -9.04 2.99 16.48
CA PRO A 69 -8.86 4.42 16.27
C PRO A 69 -8.84 4.77 14.77
N PHE A 70 -8.25 3.90 13.97
CA PHE A 70 -8.14 3.98 12.52
C PHE A 70 -7.96 2.60 11.91
N ILE A 71 -8.17 2.51 10.60
CA ILE A 71 -7.75 1.40 9.75
C ILE A 71 -6.89 1.92 8.60
N VAL A 72 -6.06 1.06 7.99
CA VAL A 72 -5.26 1.44 6.83
C VAL A 72 -5.54 0.49 5.68
N LEU A 73 -6.00 1.04 4.55
CA LEU A 73 -6.14 0.30 3.30
C LEU A 73 -4.81 0.37 2.54
N HIS A 74 -4.21 -0.78 2.26
CA HIS A 74 -3.02 -0.86 1.42
C HIS A 74 -3.36 -1.46 0.07
N ALA A 75 -3.00 -0.76 -1.01
CA ALA A 75 -3.23 -1.21 -2.37
C ALA A 75 -2.05 -0.91 -3.27
N ILE A 76 -1.80 -1.78 -4.24
CA ILE A 76 -0.68 -1.69 -5.17
C ILE A 76 -1.21 -1.85 -6.60
N GLY A 77 -0.71 -1.04 -7.53
CA GLY A 77 -0.99 -1.13 -8.96
C GLY A 77 -2.49 -1.15 -9.26
N ALA A 78 -2.94 -2.20 -9.97
CA ALA A 78 -4.33 -2.37 -10.40
C ALA A 78 -5.36 -2.44 -9.25
N ALA A 79 -4.92 -2.67 -8.00
CA ALA A 79 -5.83 -2.68 -6.85
C ALA A 79 -6.15 -1.28 -6.29
N ILE A 80 -5.45 -0.22 -6.74
CA ILE A 80 -5.60 1.14 -6.22
C ILE A 80 -7.03 1.67 -6.43
N GLU A 81 -7.58 1.53 -7.64
CA GLU A 81 -8.95 1.96 -7.94
C GLU A 81 -9.98 1.30 -7.00
N ARG A 82 -9.82 0.00 -6.78
CA ARG A 82 -10.69 -0.76 -5.87
C ARG A 82 -10.58 -0.28 -4.43
N ALA A 83 -9.38 0.08 -3.97
CA ALA A 83 -9.18 0.60 -2.63
C ALA A 83 -9.81 1.99 -2.43
N ILE A 84 -9.74 2.86 -3.44
CA ILE A 84 -10.44 4.14 -3.44
C ILE A 84 -11.96 3.92 -3.37
N GLY A 85 -12.49 3.03 -4.21
CA GLY A 85 -13.91 2.66 -4.17
C GLY A 85 -14.33 2.10 -2.80
N LEU A 86 -13.49 1.26 -2.19
CA LEU A 86 -13.73 0.73 -0.85
C LEU A 86 -13.73 1.84 0.22
N ALA A 87 -12.79 2.79 0.16
CA ALA A 87 -12.74 3.92 1.08
C ALA A 87 -14.01 4.78 0.98
N MET A 88 -14.51 5.03 -0.24
CA MET A 88 -15.79 5.71 -0.46
C MET A 88 -16.97 4.91 0.09
N GLY A 89 -16.99 3.59 -0.15
CA GLY A 89 -18.01 2.69 0.39
C GLY A 89 -18.05 2.68 1.92
N ILE A 90 -16.89 2.70 2.57
CA ILE A 90 -16.76 2.82 4.03
C ILE A 90 -17.34 4.15 4.50
N ASN A 91 -17.00 5.26 3.82
CA ASN A 91 -17.53 6.57 4.17
C ASN A 91 -19.06 6.62 4.12
N ILE A 92 -19.67 6.04 3.09
CA ILE A 92 -21.13 5.93 2.97
C ILE A 92 -21.70 5.02 4.07
N ALA A 93 -21.08 3.86 4.32
CA ALA A 93 -21.53 2.91 5.33
C ALA A 93 -21.44 3.45 6.78
N CYS A 94 -20.56 4.43 7.00
CA CYS A 94 -20.39 5.15 8.25
C CYS A 94 -21.09 6.52 8.24
N SER A 95 -22.08 6.75 7.37
CA SER A 95 -22.89 7.98 7.31
C SER A 95 -22.07 9.27 7.19
N GLY A 96 -20.94 9.24 6.48
CA GLY A 96 -20.08 10.41 6.32
C GLY A 96 -19.19 10.74 7.54
N GLN A 97 -19.14 9.87 8.55
CA GLN A 97 -18.44 10.14 9.81
C GLN A 97 -16.96 9.70 9.84
N VAL A 98 -16.34 9.53 8.67
CA VAL A 98 -14.92 9.15 8.58
C VAL A 98 -14.10 10.23 7.90
N ARG A 99 -12.83 10.33 8.31
CA ARG A 99 -11.81 11.11 7.65
C ARG A 99 -10.82 10.17 6.99
N CYS A 100 -10.47 10.47 5.74
CA CYS A 100 -9.47 9.72 4.98
C CYS A 100 -8.19 10.55 4.83
N HIS A 101 -7.04 9.93 5.09
CA HIS A 101 -5.73 10.46 4.75
C HIS A 101 -5.07 9.50 3.75
N THR A 102 -4.66 10.03 2.61
CA THR A 102 -4.14 9.24 1.50
C THR A 102 -2.66 9.55 1.29
N GLU A 103 -1.84 8.51 1.35
CA GLU A 103 -0.41 8.57 1.05
C GLU A 103 -0.12 7.74 -0.20
N THR A 104 0.77 8.25 -1.04
CA THR A 104 1.29 7.53 -2.20
C THR A 104 2.67 6.98 -1.88
N ALA A 105 2.97 5.81 -2.40
CA ALA A 105 4.26 5.16 -2.22
C ALA A 105 4.69 4.45 -3.51
N THR A 106 5.98 4.15 -3.59
CA THR A 106 6.55 3.26 -4.61
C THR A 106 7.02 2.00 -3.92
N VAL A 107 6.59 0.84 -4.45
CA VAL A 107 6.93 -0.47 -3.92
C VAL A 107 7.78 -1.21 -4.94
N ASP A 108 8.94 -1.69 -4.50
CA ASP A 108 9.80 -2.55 -5.28
C ASP A 108 9.31 -4.00 -5.19
N LEU A 109 9.17 -4.64 -6.34
CA LEU A 109 8.75 -6.03 -6.50
C LEU A 109 9.88 -6.81 -7.16
N VAL A 110 10.09 -8.03 -6.67
CA VAL A 110 11.05 -8.96 -7.22
C VAL A 110 10.28 -10.09 -7.89
N ASP A 111 10.57 -10.33 -9.16
CA ASP A 111 10.04 -11.45 -9.93
C ASP A 111 11.19 -12.42 -10.26
N ASP A 112 10.93 -13.72 -10.21
CA ASP A 112 11.87 -14.77 -10.59
C ASP A 112 11.82 -15.04 -12.09
N ILE A 113 12.97 -15.13 -12.72
CA ILE A 113 13.14 -15.59 -14.09
C ILE A 113 13.67 -17.03 -14.03
N ILE A 114 12.84 -17.97 -14.46
CA ILE A 114 13.16 -19.39 -14.49
C ILE A 114 13.45 -19.79 -15.94
N PRO A 115 14.70 -20.05 -16.31
CA PRO A 115 15.04 -20.48 -17.67
C PRO A 115 14.40 -21.84 -17.98
N VAL A 116 14.05 -22.06 -19.25
CA VAL A 116 13.58 -23.37 -19.73
C VAL A 116 14.74 -24.36 -19.82
N ASP A 117 15.93 -23.85 -20.16
CA ASP A 117 17.18 -24.60 -20.16
C ASP A 117 17.66 -24.87 -18.73
N THR A 118 17.75 -26.15 -18.37
CA THR A 118 18.14 -26.62 -17.03
C THR A 118 19.61 -26.38 -16.70
N GLU A 119 20.45 -26.09 -17.70
CA GLU A 119 21.87 -25.76 -17.50
C GLU A 119 22.08 -24.27 -17.19
N LYS A 120 21.04 -23.43 -17.30
CA LYS A 120 21.11 -22.01 -16.99
C LYS A 120 20.68 -21.72 -15.56
N ASP A 121 21.36 -20.75 -14.96
CA ASP A 121 21.03 -20.28 -13.62
C ASP A 121 19.73 -19.46 -13.60
N PHE A 122 19.06 -19.48 -12.43
CA PHE A 122 17.93 -18.60 -12.14
C PHE A 122 18.37 -17.14 -12.07
N ASP A 123 17.53 -16.25 -12.57
CA ASP A 123 17.75 -14.80 -12.48
C ASP A 123 16.57 -14.10 -11.79
N THR A 124 16.74 -12.85 -11.39
CA THR A 124 15.71 -12.05 -10.74
C THR A 124 15.54 -10.70 -11.43
N ASN A 125 14.29 -10.27 -11.57
CA ASN A 125 13.94 -8.97 -12.11
C ASN A 125 13.30 -8.11 -11.03
N THR A 126 13.84 -6.92 -10.80
CA THR A 126 13.25 -5.91 -9.91
C THR A 126 12.44 -4.91 -10.70
N ARG A 127 11.19 -4.68 -10.31
CA ARG A 127 10.32 -3.65 -10.91
C ARG A 127 9.61 -2.84 -9.84
N GLN A 128 9.35 -1.58 -10.17
CA GLN A 128 8.62 -0.68 -9.29
C GLN A 128 7.14 -0.60 -9.68
N THR A 129 6.28 -0.40 -8.70
CA THR A 129 4.87 -0.12 -8.90
C THR A 129 4.38 0.93 -7.91
N SER A 130 3.42 1.74 -8.34
CA SER A 130 2.75 2.68 -7.45
C SER A 130 1.89 1.93 -6.43
N ALA A 131 1.81 2.49 -5.24
CA ALA A 131 0.99 2.02 -4.14
C ALA A 131 0.30 3.21 -3.47
N VAL A 132 -0.82 2.91 -2.81
CA VAL A 132 -1.58 3.88 -2.03
C VAL A 132 -1.86 3.28 -0.65
N HIS A 133 -1.76 4.13 0.36
CA HIS A 133 -2.14 3.87 1.74
C HIS A 133 -3.23 4.84 2.15
N ILE A 134 -4.43 4.34 2.40
CA ILE A 134 -5.57 5.17 2.82
C ILE A 134 -5.84 4.87 4.28
N ARG A 135 -5.41 5.77 5.15
CA ARG A 135 -5.76 5.75 6.57
C ARG A 135 -7.16 6.32 6.75
N ILE A 136 -8.04 5.59 7.41
CA ILE A 136 -9.43 5.97 7.65
C ILE A 136 -9.67 6.00 9.16
N GLU A 137 -10.12 7.14 9.68
CA GLU A 137 -10.41 7.34 11.10
C GLU A 137 -11.83 7.89 11.30
N MET A 138 -12.50 7.49 12.38
CA MET A 138 -13.79 8.07 12.75
C MET A 138 -13.60 9.50 13.25
N LEU A 139 -14.42 10.44 12.77
CA LEU A 139 -14.40 11.86 13.17
C LEU A 139 -14.81 12.06 14.63
N LEU A 140 -15.81 11.32 15.06
CA LEU A 140 -16.26 11.25 16.44
C LEU A 140 -16.14 9.80 16.91
N PRO A 141 -15.75 9.57 18.18
CA PRO A 141 -15.84 8.24 18.74
C PRO A 141 -17.30 7.78 18.74
N MET A 142 -17.51 6.48 18.52
CA MET A 142 -18.85 5.93 18.47
C MET A 142 -19.48 5.88 19.87
N PRO A 143 -20.79 6.17 19.99
CA PRO A 143 -21.50 6.06 21.26
C PRO A 143 -21.35 4.69 21.92
N GLY A 144 -21.11 4.66 23.22
CA GLY A 144 -20.93 3.46 24.03
C GLY A 144 -19.56 2.80 23.94
N THR A 145 -18.61 3.38 23.20
CA THR A 145 -17.24 2.83 23.10
C THR A 145 -16.31 3.41 24.17
N GLN A 146 -15.29 2.65 24.58
CA GLN A 146 -14.25 3.17 25.50
C GLN A 146 -13.61 4.45 24.95
N ARG A 147 -13.40 4.51 23.63
CA ARG A 147 -12.88 5.69 22.93
C ARG A 147 -13.76 6.93 23.12
N GLU A 148 -15.07 6.77 23.25
CA GLU A 148 -15.99 7.87 23.54
C GLU A 148 -15.79 8.38 24.97
N GLN A 149 -15.70 7.47 25.94
CA GLN A 149 -15.45 7.83 27.34
C GLN A 149 -14.12 8.59 27.47
N ASP A 150 -13.07 8.10 26.83
CA ASP A 150 -11.75 8.72 26.84
C ASP A 150 -11.77 10.10 26.17
N TYR A 151 -12.50 10.25 25.06
CA TYR A 151 -12.67 11.52 24.37
C TYR A 151 -13.36 12.56 25.26
N PHE A 152 -14.51 12.23 25.88
CA PHE A 152 -15.20 13.16 26.77
C PHE A 152 -14.41 13.47 28.04
N ALA A 153 -13.69 12.48 28.61
CA ALA A 153 -12.80 12.70 29.74
C ALA A 153 -11.69 13.70 29.40
N SER A 154 -11.09 13.61 28.20
CA SER A 154 -10.06 14.53 27.73
C SER A 154 -10.57 15.98 27.61
N LEU A 155 -11.82 16.16 27.18
CA LEU A 155 -12.46 17.48 27.08
C LEU A 155 -12.72 18.11 28.46
N GLN A 156 -13.06 17.29 29.47
CA GLN A 156 -13.27 17.76 30.84
C GLN A 156 -11.95 18.10 31.55
N GLY A 157 -10.89 17.31 31.31
CA GLY A 157 -9.56 17.56 31.88
C GLY A 157 -8.93 18.88 31.43
N ASN A 158 -9.18 19.30 30.18
CA ASN A 158 -8.66 20.56 29.64
C ASN A 158 -9.31 21.83 30.23
N ARG A 159 -10.48 21.71 30.88
CA ARG A 159 -11.15 22.86 31.51
C ARG A 159 -10.54 23.27 32.85
N ARG A 160 -9.70 22.44 33.47
CA ARG A 160 -9.08 22.71 34.78
C ARG A 160 -7.67 23.33 34.71
N ARG A 161 -7.14 23.56 33.51
CA ARG A 161 -5.79 24.12 33.27
C ARG A 161 -5.78 25.56 32.76
N ARG A 162 -6.84 26.34 33.00
CA ARG A 162 -6.88 27.77 32.71
C ARG A 162 -7.15 28.57 33.98
#